data_AF-A0AAJ3DLE5-F1
#
_entry.id   AF-A0AAJ3DLE5-F1
#
_cell.length_a   1.000
_cell.length_b   1.000
_cell.length_c   1.000
_cell.angle_alpha   90.00
_cell.angle_beta   90.00
_cell.angle_gamma   90.00
#
_symmetry.space_group_name_H-M   'P 1'
#
loop_
_entity.id
_entity.type
_entity.pdbx_description
1 polymer ?
#
loop_
_entity_poly.entity_id
_entity_poly.type
_entity_poly.pdbx_seq_one_letter_code
_entity_poly.pdbx_strand_id
1 'polypeptide(L)' 'MSPIDDSYRPADVFDSARRTAQQHADGHTCFNCTDSTTCTQYGWAVDELPRYPGGRDVLRKLKIPVPVEVPSEEGQQR' A
#
# COMPACT_ATOMS: atom_id res chain seq x y z
N MET A 1 8.38 20.81 -23.87
CA MET A 1 8.86 19.58 -23.20
C MET A 1 8.43 19.67 -21.75
N SER A 2 7.43 18.89 -21.35
CA SER A 2 7.09 18.75 -19.93
C SER A 2 8.08 17.77 -19.30
N PRO A 3 8.70 18.08 -18.15
CA PRO A 3 9.57 17.16 -17.45
C PRO A 3 8.71 16.02 -16.92
N ILE A 4 8.66 14.89 -17.64
CA ILE A 4 8.08 13.66 -17.09
C ILE A 4 9.11 13.11 -16.10
N ASP A 5 8.89 13.48 -14.85
CA ASP A 5 8.79 12.51 -13.76
C ASP A 5 10.06 11.70 -13.43
N ASP A 6 11.05 12.34 -12.79
CA ASP A 6 12.12 11.63 -12.05
C ASP A 6 11.61 11.11 -10.67
N SER A 7 10.32 11.25 -10.37
CA SER A 7 9.79 11.15 -9.01
C SER A 7 8.91 9.92 -8.74
N TYR A 8 8.55 9.12 -9.74
CA TYR A 8 7.79 7.89 -9.55
C TYR A 8 8.69 6.65 -9.67
N ARG A 9 9.54 6.41 -8.66
CA ARG A 9 10.34 5.19 -8.62
C ARG A 9 9.54 4.08 -7.94
N PRO A 10 9.42 2.88 -8.54
CA PRO A 10 8.71 1.76 -7.93
C PRO A 10 9.20 1.39 -6.52
N ALA A 11 10.48 1.66 -6.24
CA ALA A 11 11.06 1.48 -4.90
C ALA A 11 10.49 2.44 -3.85
N ASP A 12 10.21 3.70 -4.23
CA ASP A 12 9.61 4.69 -3.33
C ASP A 12 8.15 4.34 -3.02
N VAL A 13 7.44 3.74 -3.98
CA VAL A 13 6.08 3.22 -3.81
C VAL A 13 6.07 2.07 -2.81
N PHE A 14 6.98 1.10 -2.96
CA PHE A 14 7.12 -0.01 -2.02
C PHE A 14 7.46 0.47 -0.60
N ASP A 15 8.42 1.39 -0.46
CA ASP A 15 8.83 1.89 0.85
C ASP A 15 7.67 2.66 1.53
N SER A 16 6.90 3.41 0.75
CA SER A 16 5.70 4.12 1.21
C SER A 16 4.62 3.14 1.69
N ALA A 17 4.26 2.15 0.87
CA ALA A 17 3.27 1.14 1.23
C ALA A 17 3.69 0.36 2.49
N ARG A 18 4.96 -0.03 2.58
CA ARG A 18 5.51 -0.71 3.77
C ARG A 18 5.36 0.13 5.03
N ARG A 19 5.74 1.42 4.99
CA ARG A 19 5.63 2.31 6.15
C ARG A 19 4.18 2.50 6.57
N THR A 20 3.28 2.69 5.62
CA THR A 20 1.86 2.87 5.91
C THR A 20 1.24 1.62 6.55
N ALA A 21 1.58 0.43 6.06
CA ALA A 21 1.14 -0.83 6.66
C ALA A 21 1.71 -1.03 8.08
N GLN A 22 2.99 -0.68 8.28
CA GLN A 22 3.63 -0.74 9.60
C GLN A 22 2.97 0.19 10.62
N GLN A 23 2.66 1.43 10.23
CA GLN A 23 2.01 2.40 11.11
C GLN A 23 0.67 1.90 11.66
N HIS A 24 -0.10 1.18 10.83
CA HIS A 24 -1.39 0.64 11.23
C HIS A 24 -1.30 -0.73 11.91
N ALA A 25 -0.17 -1.43 11.85
CA ALA A 25 0.00 -2.71 12.52
C ALA A 25 0.08 -2.57 14.05
N ASP A 26 0.62 -1.47 14.56
CA ASP A 26 0.85 -1.22 16.00
C ASP A 26 -0.33 -0.56 16.73
N GLY A 27 -1.49 -0.44 16.08
CA GLY A 27 -2.66 0.16 16.74
C GLY A 27 -3.78 0.61 15.80
N HIS A 28 -3.77 0.17 14.54
CA HIS A 28 -4.80 0.50 13.55
C HIS A 28 -4.99 1.99 13.33
N THR A 29 -3.98 2.82 13.58
CA THR A 29 -4.07 4.28 13.45
C THR A 29 -2.92 4.86 12.63
N CYS A 30 -3.17 6.02 12.04
CA CYS A 30 -2.14 6.91 11.54
C CYS A 30 -2.42 8.33 12.04
N PHE A 31 -1.54 9.28 11.73
CA PHE A 31 -1.69 10.68 12.15
C PHE A 31 -3.06 11.29 11.82
N ASN A 32 -3.70 10.83 10.74
CA ASN A 32 -4.99 11.33 10.27
C ASN A 32 -6.19 10.40 10.52
N CYS A 33 -5.96 9.15 10.95
CA CYS A 33 -7.04 8.17 11.11
C CYS A 33 -6.91 7.44 12.43
N THR A 34 -7.99 7.41 13.20
CA THR A 34 -8.10 6.61 14.43
C THR A 34 -8.54 5.18 14.18
N ASP A 35 -8.84 4.82 12.93
CA ASP A 35 -9.29 3.47 12.55
C ASP A 35 -8.77 3.08 11.16
N SER A 36 -8.16 1.89 11.08
CA SER A 36 -7.54 1.36 9.86
C SER A 36 -8.55 0.93 8.79
N THR A 37 -9.78 0.56 9.16
CA THR A 37 -10.79 0.06 8.20
C THR A 37 -11.29 1.15 7.27
N THR A 38 -11.21 2.41 7.71
CA THR A 38 -11.59 3.60 6.91
C THR A 38 -10.39 4.31 6.29
N CYS A 39 -9.16 3.90 6.61
CA CYS A 39 -7.97 4.58 6.12
C CYS A 39 -7.67 4.15 4.67
N THR A 40 -7.94 5.05 3.73
CA THR A 40 -7.68 4.84 2.30
C THR A 40 -6.21 4.54 2.00
N GLN A 41 -5.30 5.19 2.73
CA GLN A 41 -3.85 4.96 2.61
C GLN A 41 -3.47 3.54 3.07
N TYR A 42 -4.10 3.05 4.15
CA TYR A 42 -3.88 1.69 4.61
C TYR A 42 -4.43 0.66 3.63
N GLY A 43 -5.67 0.87 3.14
CA GLY A 43 -6.25 0.03 2.09
C GLY A 43 -5.33 -0.06 0.88
N TRP A 44 -4.92 1.10 0.35
CA TRP A 44 -3.94 1.17 -0.73
C TRP A 44 -2.65 0.40 -0.42
N ALA A 45 -2.05 0.59 0.76
CA ALA A 45 -0.81 -0.09 1.11
C ALA A 45 -0.94 -1.62 1.16
N VAL A 46 -2.09 -2.13 1.62
CA VAL A 46 -2.37 -3.57 1.71
C VAL A 46 -2.61 -4.18 0.33
N ASP A 47 -3.22 -3.44 -0.59
CA ASP A 47 -3.39 -3.82 -2.00
C ASP A 47 -2.11 -3.69 -2.82
N GLU A 48 -1.25 -2.72 -2.49
CA GLU A 48 -0.05 -2.40 -3.25
C GLU A 48 1.13 -3.31 -2.89
N LEU A 49 1.33 -3.63 -1.60
CA LEU A 49 2.41 -4.52 -1.14
C LEU A 49 2.49 -5.87 -1.89
N PRO A 50 1.41 -6.65 -2.11
CA PRO A 50 1.51 -7.95 -2.77
C PRO A 50 1.95 -7.87 -4.24
N ARG A 51 1.93 -6.67 -4.85
CA ARG A 51 2.40 -6.42 -6.23
C ARG A 51 3.93 -6.40 -6.36
N TYR A 52 4.65 -6.32 -5.24
CA TYR A 52 6.12 -6.22 -5.20
C TYR A 52 6.80 -7.45 -4.59
N PRO A 53 8.04 -7.79 -5.04
CA PRO A 53 8.87 -8.79 -4.38
C PRO A 53 9.05 -8.48 -2.89
N GLY A 54 8.69 -9.43 -2.03
CA GLY A 54 8.80 -9.31 -0.57
C GLY A 54 7.65 -8.58 0.12
N GLY A 55 6.68 -8.00 -0.59
CA GLY A 55 5.55 -7.33 0.06
C GLY A 55 4.56 -8.30 0.72
N ARG A 56 4.37 -9.51 0.16
CA ARG A 56 3.64 -10.59 0.84
C ARG A 56 4.32 -11.00 2.17
N ASP A 57 5.65 -10.99 2.23
CA ASP A 57 6.38 -11.25 3.47
C ASP A 57 6.21 -10.12 4.49
N VAL A 58 6.10 -8.86 4.04
CA VAL A 58 5.75 -7.71 4.91
C VAL A 58 4.37 -7.93 5.53
N LEU A 59 3.35 -8.19 4.72
CA LEU A 59 1.99 -8.43 5.22
C LEU A 59 1.94 -9.58 6.23
N ARG A 60 2.63 -10.70 5.93
CA ARG A 60 2.73 -11.85 6.84
C ARG A 60 3.38 -11.48 8.17
N LYS A 61 4.48 -10.71 8.15
CA LYS A 61 5.16 -10.25 9.38
C LYS A 61 4.26 -9.35 10.24
N LEU A 62 3.44 -8.52 9.59
CA LEU A 62 2.49 -7.63 10.25
C LEU A 62 1.18 -8.33 10.64
N LYS A 63 1.03 -9.63 10.33
CA LYS A 63 -0.21 -10.41 10.53
C LYS A 63 -1.43 -9.79 9.85
N ILE A 64 -1.21 -9.06 8.76
CA ILE A 64 -2.26 -8.47 7.96
C ILE A 64 -2.76 -9.55 6.99
N PRO A 65 -4.08 -9.82 6.92
CA PRO A 65 -4.61 -10.74 5.93
C PRO A 65 -4.28 -10.22 4.54
N VAL A 66 -3.65 -11.06 3.71
CA VAL A 66 -3.39 -10.72 2.31
C VAL A 66 -4.76 -10.69 1.61
N PRO A 67 -5.19 -9.56 1.04
CA PRO A 67 -6.40 -9.54 0.26
C PRO A 67 -6.24 -10.54 -0.87
N VAL A 68 -7.23 -11.44 -1.00
CA VAL A 68 -7.33 -12.27 -2.19
C VAL A 68 -7.65 -11.31 -3.31
N GLU A 69 -6.70 -11.17 -4.23
CA GLU A 69 -6.81 -10.41 -5.47
C GLU A 69 -8.12 -10.77 -6.19
N VAL A 70 -9.18 -10.02 -5.88
CA VAL A 70 -10.29 -9.86 -6.82
C VAL A 70 -9.72 -9.02 -7.95
N PRO A 71 -9.83 -9.46 -9.22
CA PRO A 71 -9.31 -8.69 -10.33
C PRO A 71 -9.99 -7.32 -10.33
N SER A 72 -9.26 -6.31 -9.85
CA SER A 72 -9.68 -4.91 -9.94
C SER A 72 -9.60 -4.56 -11.43
N GLU A 73 -10.77 -4.42 -12.05
CA GLU A 73 -10.93 -3.85 -13.39
C GLU A 73 -10.58 -2.35 -13.36
N GLU A 74 -9.34 -2.00 -13.01
CA GLU A 74 -8.80 -0.65 -13.24
C GLU A 74 -8.22 -0.59 -14.66
N GLY A 75 -9.13 -0.78 -15.62
CA GLY A 75 -8.92 -0.48 -17.01
C GLY A 75 -9.02 1.02 -17.26
N GLN A 76 -7.94 1.54 -17.86
CA GLN A 76 -7.96 2.57 -18.89
C GLN A 76 -7.91 4.04 -18.46
N GLN A 77 -6.65 4.46 -18.30
CA GLN A 77 -6.12 5.77 -18.70
C GLN A 77 -6.98 6.43 -19.80
N ARG A 78 -7.43 7.67 -19.57
CA ARG A 78 -7.94 8.59 -20.59
C ARG A 78 -7.10 9.85 -20.61
#